data_AF-A0A1Y3YU71-F1
#
_entry.id   AF-A0A1Y3YU71-F1
#
_cell.length_a   1.000
_cell.length_b   1.000
_cell.length_c   1.000
_cell.angle_alpha   90.00
_cell.angle_beta   90.00
_cell.angle_gamma   90.00
#
_symmetry.space_group_name_H-M   'P 1'
#
loop_
_entity.id
_entity.type
_entity.pdbx_description
1 polymer ?
#
loop_
_entity_poly.entity_id
_entity_poly.type
_entity_poly.pdbx_seq_one_letter_code
_entity_poly.pdbx_strand_id
1 'polypeptide(L)'
;MKRIIYTAIFLSASWLTGCQEAEYLLFNDIARVQMDEEDEIRTSFYYTDASINRDTVYLTVNTIGDPEDRVRHIAMEQISEYDVEYKYDEKGNLIDSVLTEKPNKAVPGVHYVPMDDPEMLPLLVIQPNAVTAEIPVILLRDTTLQKDEYRLCLRLKVTEDFLLGENTELSGTIIFSDRLSKPGFWNSSVERYYFGTYSTRKHEFMIEVMQTEIDDAWWNRLAADYGELSYTKDKLRDALDAYNSDPGNIAQGLAPMREDPDNPNSALVTFPN
;
A
#
# COMPACT_ATOMS: atom_id res chain seq x y z
N MET A 1 -61.71 54.21 52.29
CA MET A 1 -61.64 52.73 52.34
C MET A 1 -61.21 52.20 50.97
N LYS A 2 -60.59 51.02 50.91
CA LYS A 2 -59.91 50.46 49.73
C LYS A 2 -60.74 50.47 48.43
N ARG A 3 -60.09 50.71 47.29
CA ARG A 3 -60.27 49.92 46.06
C ARG A 3 -59.05 50.07 45.12
N ILE A 4 -58.88 49.06 44.28
CA ILE A 4 -57.70 48.73 43.45
C ILE A 4 -58.13 48.80 41.98
N ILE A 5 -57.22 49.05 41.03
CA ILE A 5 -57.04 48.30 39.74
C ILE A 5 -56.16 49.08 38.74
N TYR A 6 -55.17 48.34 38.22
CA TYR A 6 -54.41 48.39 36.95
C TYR A 6 -54.95 49.33 35.85
N THR A 7 -54.18 49.87 34.90
CA THR A 7 -53.16 49.25 34.00
C THR A 7 -52.38 50.44 33.35
N ALA A 8 -51.27 50.34 32.61
CA ALA A 8 -50.60 49.23 31.93
C ALA A 8 -49.09 49.50 31.74
N ILE A 9 -48.33 48.45 31.36
CA ILE A 9 -47.06 48.55 30.64
C ILE A 9 -47.15 47.64 29.42
N PHE A 10 -46.81 48.18 28.24
CA PHE A 10 -46.75 47.45 26.97
C PHE A 10 -45.60 46.42 27.02
N LEU A 11 -45.92 45.13 26.91
CA LEU A 11 -44.93 44.07 26.75
C LEU A 11 -45.57 42.92 25.96
N SER A 12 -45.58 43.06 24.64
CA SER A 12 -46.20 42.10 23.72
C SER A 12 -45.35 41.88 22.48
N ALA A 13 -44.99 40.60 22.25
CA ALA A 13 -44.63 40.02 20.96
C ALA A 13 -43.32 40.46 20.28
N SER A 14 -42.18 40.22 20.95
CA SER A 14 -40.93 39.90 20.24
C SER A 14 -40.71 38.38 20.20
N TRP A 15 -41.46 37.74 19.29
CA TRP A 15 -41.04 36.57 18.51
C TRP A 15 -40.19 35.51 19.22
N LEU A 16 -40.88 34.52 19.80
CA LEU A 16 -40.29 33.22 20.12
C LEU A 16 -40.03 32.43 18.82
N THR A 17 -38.98 32.78 18.08
CA THR A 17 -38.32 31.81 17.20
C THR A 17 -37.41 30.96 18.07
N GLY A 18 -38.01 30.01 18.79
CA GLY A 18 -37.23 28.95 19.40
C GLY A 18 -36.55 28.17 18.29
N CYS A 19 -35.23 27.96 18.38
CA CYS A 19 -34.60 26.90 17.62
C CYS A 19 -35.34 25.61 17.98
N GLN A 20 -36.00 24.98 17.01
CA GLN A 20 -36.12 23.54 17.07
C GLN A 20 -34.69 23.03 16.94
N GLU A 21 -34.16 22.53 18.05
CA GLU A 21 -33.01 21.63 17.99
C GLU A 21 -33.40 20.53 17.00
N ALA A 22 -32.64 20.43 15.90
CA ALA A 22 -32.97 19.46 14.86
C ALA A 22 -32.99 18.08 15.51
N GLU A 23 -34.10 17.36 15.35
CA GLU A 23 -34.23 16.00 15.85
C GLU A 23 -33.05 15.22 15.27
N TYR A 24 -32.11 14.82 16.13
CA TYR A 24 -30.91 14.12 15.71
C TYR A 24 -31.39 12.90 14.93
N LEU A 25 -31.02 12.83 13.65
CA LEU A 25 -31.15 11.62 12.85
C LEU A 25 -30.15 10.61 13.40
N LEU A 26 -30.52 10.01 14.54
CA LEU A 26 -29.92 8.79 15.04
C LEU A 26 -30.19 7.74 13.96
N PHE A 27 -29.18 7.51 13.13
CA PHE A 27 -29.14 6.43 12.15
C PHE A 27 -29.11 5.11 12.92
N ASN A 28 -30.29 4.70 13.38
CA ASN A 28 -30.57 3.45 14.10
C ASN A 28 -30.63 2.27 13.10
N ASP A 29 -29.68 2.29 12.15
CA ASP A 29 -29.48 1.32 11.08
C ASP A 29 -28.36 0.34 11.49
N ILE A 30 -28.23 -0.76 10.78
CA ILE A 30 -27.16 -1.74 11.02
C ILE A 30 -25.80 -1.05 10.85
N ALA A 31 -24.87 -1.31 11.77
CA ALA A 31 -23.52 -0.78 11.72
C ALA A 31 -22.85 -1.09 10.36
N ARG A 32 -21.92 -0.24 9.94
CA ARG A 32 -21.23 -0.39 8.65
C ARG A 32 -19.74 -0.55 8.86
N VAL A 33 -19.08 -1.22 7.93
CA VAL A 33 -17.61 -1.35 7.88
C VAL A 33 -17.07 -0.85 6.54
N GLN A 34 -15.95 -0.16 6.60
CA GLN A 34 -15.14 0.30 5.46
C GLN A 34 -13.66 0.21 5.82
N MET A 35 -12.77 0.36 4.83
CA MET A 35 -11.32 0.45 5.01
C MET A 35 -10.91 1.91 5.22
N ASP A 36 -9.79 2.15 5.89
CA ASP A 36 -9.24 3.51 6.10
C ASP A 36 -8.28 3.94 4.98
N GLU A 37 -7.94 3.03 4.08
CA GLU A 37 -6.83 3.16 3.14
C GLU A 37 -7.30 3.71 1.77
N GLU A 38 -6.74 4.86 1.35
CA GLU A 38 -6.79 5.34 -0.05
C GLU A 38 -5.77 4.61 -0.96
N ASP A 39 -4.90 3.74 -0.43
CA ASP A 39 -3.60 3.39 -1.02
C ASP A 39 -3.36 1.88 -1.31
N GLU A 40 -2.33 1.61 -2.13
CA GLU A 40 -1.74 0.28 -2.31
C GLU A 40 -0.69 0.00 -1.22
N ILE A 41 -0.86 -1.01 -0.36
CA ILE A 41 0.21 -1.47 0.53
C ILE A 41 1.27 -2.22 -0.28
N ARG A 42 2.54 -1.83 -0.18
CA ARG A 42 3.67 -2.51 -0.83
C ARG A 42 4.63 -3.11 0.19
N THR A 43 4.93 -4.40 0.06
CA THR A 43 5.91 -5.13 0.88
C THR A 43 6.79 -6.06 0.03
N SER A 44 7.91 -6.54 0.56
CA SER A 44 8.77 -7.53 -0.09
C SER A 44 9.51 -8.40 0.91
N PHE A 45 9.54 -9.71 0.65
CA PHE A 45 10.31 -10.69 1.41
C PHE A 45 11.83 -10.61 1.14
N TYR A 46 12.29 -9.76 0.21
CA TYR A 46 13.66 -9.75 -0.28
C TYR A 46 14.73 -9.59 0.82
N TYR A 47 14.47 -8.72 1.81
CA TYR A 47 15.36 -8.53 2.97
C TYR A 47 15.04 -9.49 4.13
N THR A 48 13.96 -10.26 4.05
CA THR A 48 13.56 -11.24 5.06
C THR A 48 14.41 -12.52 4.92
N ASP A 49 14.93 -13.00 6.06
CA ASP A 49 15.72 -14.25 6.12
C ASP A 49 15.02 -15.41 5.38
N ALA A 50 15.80 -16.17 4.59
CA ALA A 50 15.28 -17.22 3.70
C ALA A 50 14.60 -18.41 4.42
N SER A 51 14.71 -18.51 5.75
CA SER A 51 13.95 -19.49 6.55
C SER A 51 12.52 -19.03 6.88
N ILE A 52 12.23 -17.73 6.72
CA ILE A 52 10.91 -17.13 6.96
C ILE A 52 10.09 -17.22 5.68
N ASN A 53 9.07 -18.08 5.72
CA ASN A 53 8.21 -18.41 4.57
C ASN A 53 6.81 -17.78 4.63
N ARG A 54 6.54 -16.92 5.62
CA ARG A 54 5.29 -16.16 5.76
C ARG A 54 5.52 -14.90 6.57
N ASP A 55 4.70 -13.89 6.31
CA ASP A 55 4.69 -12.60 7.00
C ASP A 55 3.24 -12.08 7.11
N THR A 56 2.99 -11.10 7.97
CA THR A 56 1.65 -10.54 8.21
C THR A 56 1.62 -9.05 7.89
N VAL A 57 0.85 -8.69 6.86
CA VAL A 57 0.44 -7.31 6.58
C VAL A 57 -0.87 -7.04 7.32
N TYR A 58 -1.15 -5.79 7.68
CA TYR A 58 -2.42 -5.38 8.29
C TYR A 58 -3.16 -4.44 7.34
N LEU A 59 -4.48 -4.60 7.26
CA LEU A 59 -5.40 -3.67 6.61
C LEU A 59 -6.22 -2.96 7.70
N THR A 60 -6.21 -1.62 7.72
CA THR A 60 -7.00 -0.85 8.68
C THR A 60 -8.45 -0.78 8.23
N VAL A 61 -9.38 -1.20 9.10
CA VAL A 61 -10.83 -1.06 8.90
C VAL A 61 -11.48 -0.20 9.97
N ASN A 62 -12.47 0.59 9.58
CA ASN A 62 -13.25 1.48 10.43
C ASN A 62 -14.74 1.11 10.42
N THR A 63 -15.42 1.31 11.54
CA THR A 63 -16.86 1.06 11.68
C THR A 63 -17.65 2.35 11.84
N ILE A 64 -18.77 2.46 11.12
CA ILE A 64 -19.76 3.54 11.26
C ILE A 64 -20.98 3.01 12.02
N GLY A 65 -21.48 3.78 12.98
CA GLY A 65 -22.55 3.40 13.90
C GLY A 65 -22.03 3.24 15.32
N ASP A 66 -22.91 2.84 16.25
CA ASP A 66 -22.54 2.73 17.66
C ASP A 66 -21.56 1.56 17.89
N PRO A 67 -20.55 1.72 18.76
CA PRO A 67 -19.73 0.60 19.24
C PRO A 67 -20.56 -0.33 20.11
N GLU A 68 -20.30 -1.64 20.02
CA GLU A 68 -20.95 -2.64 20.86
C GLU A 68 -19.97 -3.30 21.82
N ASP A 69 -20.41 -3.64 23.04
CA ASP A 69 -19.63 -4.39 24.04
C ASP A 69 -19.59 -5.90 23.75
N ARG A 70 -19.26 -6.26 22.50
CA ARG A 70 -19.08 -7.63 22.02
C ARG A 70 -18.13 -7.66 20.83
N VAL A 71 -17.59 -8.84 20.54
CA VAL A 71 -16.87 -9.11 19.30
C VAL A 71 -17.86 -9.07 18.13
N ARG A 72 -17.48 -8.38 17.04
CA ARG A 72 -18.26 -8.27 15.79
C ARG A 72 -17.42 -8.78 14.63
N HIS A 73 -17.98 -9.61 13.76
CA HIS A 73 -17.25 -10.30 12.69
C HIS A 73 -17.36 -9.54 11.37
N ILE A 74 -16.23 -9.43 10.67
CA ILE A 74 -16.17 -8.97 9.28
C ILE A 74 -15.87 -10.16 8.37
N ALA A 75 -16.06 -9.96 7.06
CA ALA A 75 -15.65 -10.94 6.06
C ALA A 75 -15.08 -10.19 4.85
N MET A 76 -14.13 -10.84 4.17
CA MET A 76 -13.50 -10.31 2.96
C MET A 76 -13.46 -11.38 1.86
N GLU A 77 -13.43 -10.97 0.61
CA GLU A 77 -13.14 -11.84 -0.54
C GLU A 77 -12.11 -11.19 -1.47
N GLN A 78 -11.32 -12.01 -2.16
CA GLN A 78 -10.43 -11.52 -3.19
C GLN A 78 -11.21 -11.15 -4.45
N ILE A 79 -11.06 -9.91 -4.92
CA ILE A 79 -11.61 -9.45 -6.19
C ILE A 79 -10.52 -9.38 -7.27
N SER A 80 -10.94 -9.19 -8.53
CA SER A 80 -10.04 -8.86 -9.63
C SER A 80 -10.04 -7.34 -9.84
N GLU A 81 -8.86 -6.77 -10.06
CA GLU A 81 -8.68 -5.38 -10.45
C GLU A 81 -8.61 -5.27 -11.98
N TYR A 82 -9.05 -4.13 -12.53
CA TYR A 82 -9.07 -3.89 -13.97
C TYR A 82 -8.51 -2.51 -14.31
N ASP A 83 -7.69 -2.45 -15.36
CA ASP A 83 -7.37 -1.19 -16.04
C ASP A 83 -8.50 -0.84 -17.02
N VAL A 84 -8.86 0.45 -17.07
CA VAL A 84 -9.97 0.96 -17.88
C VAL A 84 -9.45 1.90 -18.97
N GLU A 85 -9.46 1.43 -20.21
CA GLU A 85 -9.14 2.26 -21.37
C GLU A 85 -10.42 2.87 -21.95
N TYR A 86 -10.61 4.17 -21.74
CA TYR A 86 -11.72 4.94 -22.31
C TYR A 86 -11.43 5.39 -23.74
N LYS A 87 -12.34 5.09 -24.67
CA LYS A 87 -12.28 5.56 -26.06
C LYS A 87 -13.23 6.72 -26.26
N TYR A 88 -12.77 7.76 -26.94
CA TYR A 88 -13.52 8.98 -27.22
C TYR A 88 -13.67 9.19 -28.73
N ASP A 89 -14.76 9.82 -29.16
CA ASP A 89 -14.93 10.29 -30.54
C ASP A 89 -14.07 11.54 -30.82
N GLU A 90 -14.04 11.98 -32.09
CA GLU A 90 -13.32 13.20 -32.52
C GLU A 90 -13.83 14.50 -31.84
N LYS A 91 -14.95 14.45 -31.12
CA LYS A 91 -15.56 15.57 -30.39
C LYS A 91 -15.34 15.46 -28.88
N GLY A 92 -14.64 14.44 -28.40
CA GLY A 92 -14.37 14.20 -26.98
C GLY A 92 -15.50 13.51 -26.20
N ASN A 93 -16.52 12.97 -26.87
CA ASN A 93 -17.56 12.18 -26.21
C ASN A 93 -17.05 10.76 -25.95
N LEU A 94 -17.30 10.21 -24.76
CA LEU A 94 -17.02 8.81 -24.46
C LEU A 94 -17.90 7.90 -25.34
N ILE A 95 -17.29 6.96 -26.05
CA ILE A 95 -17.99 6.03 -26.97
C ILE A 95 -17.90 4.56 -26.56
N ASP A 96 -16.84 4.16 -25.85
CA ASP A 96 -16.54 2.77 -25.50
C ASP A 96 -15.52 2.73 -24.34
N SER A 97 -15.48 1.61 -23.61
CA SER A 97 -14.41 1.34 -22.64
C SER A 97 -13.97 -0.12 -22.71
N VAL A 98 -12.66 -0.34 -22.63
CA VAL A 98 -12.07 -1.68 -22.54
C VAL A 98 -11.60 -1.92 -21.12
N LEU A 99 -12.04 -3.04 -20.54
CA LEU A 99 -11.59 -3.52 -19.24
C LEU A 99 -10.54 -4.60 -19.46
N THR A 100 -9.34 -4.40 -18.94
CA THR A 100 -8.24 -5.38 -18.96
C THR A 100 -7.95 -5.77 -17.53
N GLU A 101 -8.08 -7.06 -17.17
CA GLU A 101 -7.74 -7.53 -15.83
C GLU A 101 -6.24 -7.30 -15.55
N LYS A 102 -5.92 -6.73 -14.38
CA LYS A 102 -4.52 -6.53 -13.97
C LYS A 102 -3.83 -7.90 -13.84
N PRO A 103 -2.60 -8.06 -14.35
CA PRO A 103 -1.88 -9.32 -14.27
C PRO A 103 -1.46 -9.64 -12.83
N ASN A 104 -0.96 -10.87 -12.62
CA ASN A 104 -0.38 -11.34 -11.37
C ASN A 104 -1.32 -11.23 -10.15
N LYS A 105 -2.61 -11.54 -10.33
CA LYS A 105 -3.54 -11.77 -9.22
C LYS A 105 -2.98 -12.86 -8.30
N ALA A 106 -2.94 -12.60 -6.99
CA ALA A 106 -2.43 -13.53 -5.98
C ALA A 106 -3.28 -14.82 -5.92
N VAL A 107 -2.66 -15.95 -5.61
CA VAL A 107 -3.33 -17.27 -5.60
C VAL A 107 -3.59 -17.71 -4.15
N PRO A 108 -4.84 -18.01 -3.75
CA PRO A 108 -5.16 -18.46 -2.40
C PRO A 108 -4.42 -19.77 -2.06
N GLY A 109 -3.86 -19.86 -0.85
CA GLY A 109 -3.09 -21.02 -0.39
C GLY A 109 -1.68 -21.15 -0.99
N VAL A 110 -1.30 -20.29 -1.94
CA VAL A 110 0.06 -20.24 -2.52
C VAL A 110 0.76 -18.94 -2.14
N HIS A 111 0.10 -17.79 -2.36
CA HIS A 111 0.68 -16.47 -2.07
C HIS A 111 0.12 -15.83 -0.79
N TYR A 112 -1.02 -16.31 -0.28
CA TYR A 112 -1.63 -15.84 0.98
C TYR A 112 -2.56 -16.90 1.57
N VAL A 113 -2.85 -16.81 2.87
CA VAL A 113 -3.85 -17.67 3.54
C VAL A 113 -5.27 -17.16 3.20
N PRO A 114 -6.19 -17.99 2.69
CA PRO A 114 -7.54 -17.57 2.33
C PRO A 114 -8.31 -16.93 3.50
N MET A 115 -9.13 -15.91 3.23
CA MET A 115 -9.88 -15.18 4.28
C MET A 115 -10.99 -16.02 4.92
N ASP A 116 -11.39 -17.13 4.29
CA ASP A 116 -12.31 -18.14 4.80
C ASP A 116 -11.60 -19.35 5.45
N ASP A 117 -10.26 -19.34 5.53
CA ASP A 117 -9.48 -20.37 6.23
C ASP A 117 -9.68 -20.30 7.75
N PRO A 118 -9.77 -21.45 8.47
CA PRO A 118 -9.84 -21.48 9.93
C PRO A 118 -8.71 -20.75 10.68
N GLU A 119 -7.53 -20.54 10.08
CA GLU A 119 -6.46 -19.69 10.62
C GLU A 119 -6.85 -18.20 10.60
N MET A 120 -7.58 -17.75 9.57
CA MET A 120 -7.99 -16.36 9.39
C MET A 120 -9.28 -15.99 10.11
N LEU A 121 -10.29 -16.86 10.10
CA LEU A 121 -11.62 -16.58 10.67
C LEU A 121 -11.62 -15.95 12.09
N PRO A 122 -10.82 -16.40 13.09
CA PRO A 122 -10.82 -15.78 14.42
C PRO A 122 -10.12 -14.40 14.47
N LEU A 123 -9.46 -13.99 13.39
CA LEU A 123 -8.74 -12.71 13.27
C LEU A 123 -9.59 -11.64 12.55
N LEU A 124 -10.65 -12.04 11.84
CA LEU A 124 -11.53 -11.13 11.09
C LEU A 124 -12.61 -10.50 11.98
N VAL A 125 -12.17 -9.76 13.01
CA VAL A 125 -13.04 -9.25 14.06
C VAL A 125 -12.75 -7.81 14.50
N ILE A 126 -13.81 -7.07 14.81
CA ILE A 126 -13.76 -5.82 15.57
C ILE A 126 -13.94 -6.17 17.05
N GLN A 127 -13.03 -5.69 17.90
CA GLN A 127 -13.05 -5.94 19.34
C GLN A 127 -14.16 -5.14 20.06
N PRO A 128 -14.59 -5.57 21.27
CA PRO A 128 -15.61 -4.85 22.04
C PRO A 128 -15.27 -3.37 22.24
N ASN A 129 -16.25 -2.50 21.99
CA ASN A 129 -16.14 -1.04 22.07
C ASN A 129 -15.11 -0.39 21.12
N ALA A 130 -14.50 -1.14 20.19
CA ALA A 130 -13.60 -0.60 19.18
C ALA A 130 -14.38 -0.09 17.95
N VAL A 131 -13.88 1.00 17.37
CA VAL A 131 -14.36 1.60 16.10
C VAL A 131 -13.41 1.40 14.93
N THR A 132 -12.20 0.91 15.20
CA THR A 132 -11.13 0.65 14.24
C THR A 132 -10.52 -0.71 14.56
N ALA A 133 -10.05 -1.45 13.56
CA ALA A 133 -9.29 -2.69 13.75
C ALA A 133 -8.21 -2.85 12.67
N GLU A 134 -7.07 -3.41 13.09
CA GLU A 134 -5.97 -3.83 12.23
C GLU A 134 -6.20 -5.30 11.84
N ILE A 135 -6.65 -5.54 10.60
CA ILE A 135 -7.03 -6.87 10.14
C ILE A 135 -5.80 -7.54 9.52
N PRO A 136 -5.26 -8.61 10.12
CA PRO A 136 -4.09 -9.27 9.56
C PRO A 136 -4.43 -9.97 8.24
N VAL A 137 -3.47 -10.00 7.34
CA VAL A 137 -3.46 -10.77 6.09
C VAL A 137 -2.13 -11.51 6.05
N ILE A 138 -2.20 -12.84 6.16
CA ILE A 138 -1.01 -13.70 6.20
C ILE A 138 -0.55 -13.97 4.76
N LEU A 139 0.57 -13.37 4.37
CA LEU A 139 1.23 -13.61 3.10
C LEU A 139 2.13 -14.85 3.18
N LEU A 140 2.26 -15.56 2.06
CA LEU A 140 3.06 -16.78 1.93
C LEU A 140 4.17 -16.53 0.90
N ARG A 141 5.42 -16.87 1.25
CA ARG A 141 6.60 -16.65 0.42
C ARG A 141 6.76 -17.80 -0.59
N ASP A 142 6.02 -17.74 -1.70
CA ASP A 142 6.26 -18.66 -2.82
C ASP A 142 7.50 -18.24 -3.64
N THR A 143 8.18 -19.22 -4.23
CA THR A 143 9.31 -19.03 -5.15
C THR A 143 8.99 -18.18 -6.39
N THR A 144 7.73 -18.08 -6.82
CA THR A 144 7.30 -17.19 -7.92
C THR A 144 7.56 -15.72 -7.62
N LEU A 145 7.47 -15.32 -6.34
CA LEU A 145 7.65 -13.95 -5.88
C LEU A 145 9.05 -13.38 -6.18
N GLN A 146 10.05 -14.24 -6.41
CA GLN A 146 11.42 -13.84 -6.78
C GLN A 146 11.52 -13.31 -8.21
N LYS A 147 10.51 -13.59 -9.04
CA LYS A 147 10.42 -13.15 -10.44
C LYS A 147 9.37 -12.05 -10.57
N ASP A 148 8.19 -12.31 -10.02
CA ASP A 148 6.98 -11.52 -10.24
C ASP A 148 6.49 -10.83 -8.96
N GLU A 149 5.94 -9.63 -9.14
CA GLU A 149 5.15 -8.95 -8.12
C GLU A 149 3.69 -9.37 -8.26
N TYR A 150 3.04 -9.73 -7.15
CA TYR A 150 1.64 -10.20 -7.12
C TYR A 150 0.73 -9.22 -6.38
N ARG A 151 -0.53 -9.18 -6.81
CA ARG A 151 -1.57 -8.27 -6.32
C ARG A 151 -2.70 -9.03 -5.62
N LEU A 152 -2.96 -8.67 -4.37
CA LEU A 152 -4.05 -9.19 -3.54
C LEU A 152 -5.01 -8.05 -3.20
N CYS A 153 -6.02 -7.86 -4.04
CA CYS A 153 -7.12 -6.94 -3.76
C CYS A 153 -8.21 -7.65 -2.95
N LEU A 154 -8.41 -7.23 -1.70
CA LEU A 154 -9.42 -7.78 -0.79
C LEU A 154 -10.56 -6.78 -0.65
N ARG A 155 -11.80 -7.27 -0.77
CA ARG A 155 -13.03 -6.48 -0.64
C ARG A 155 -13.84 -6.93 0.56
N LEU A 156 -14.34 -5.97 1.35
CA LEU A 156 -15.28 -6.18 2.44
C LEU A 156 -16.62 -6.76 1.94
N LYS A 157 -17.20 -7.64 2.75
CA LYS A 157 -18.50 -8.27 2.52
C LYS A 157 -19.48 -7.90 3.63
N VAL A 158 -20.77 -7.89 3.29
CA VAL A 158 -21.85 -7.84 4.28
C VAL A 158 -21.77 -9.07 5.19
N THR A 159 -21.88 -8.87 6.50
CA THR A 159 -22.01 -9.93 7.52
C THR A 159 -23.32 -9.76 8.30
N GLU A 160 -23.57 -10.62 9.28
CA GLU A 160 -24.67 -10.41 10.24
C GLU A 160 -24.44 -9.19 11.14
N ASP A 161 -23.17 -8.79 11.33
CA ASP A 161 -22.75 -7.69 12.20
C ASP A 161 -22.60 -6.35 11.46
N PHE A 162 -22.26 -6.37 10.16
CA PHE A 162 -21.99 -5.15 9.40
C PHE A 162 -22.57 -5.14 7.98
N LEU A 163 -23.16 -4.01 7.61
CA LEU A 163 -23.34 -3.59 6.22
C LEU A 163 -22.04 -2.91 5.70
N LEU A 164 -22.03 -2.55 4.42
CA LEU A 164 -20.90 -1.84 3.80
C LEU A 164 -21.02 -0.32 4.02
N GLY A 165 -19.87 0.34 4.23
CA GLY A 165 -19.73 1.80 4.35
C GLY A 165 -19.67 2.51 3.00
N GLU A 166 -18.78 3.50 2.85
CA GLU A 166 -18.61 4.24 1.60
C GLU A 166 -18.09 3.34 0.46
N ASN A 167 -18.63 3.51 -0.74
CA ASN A 167 -18.44 2.61 -1.87
C ASN A 167 -17.00 2.58 -2.42
N THR A 168 -16.25 3.67 -2.24
CA THR A 168 -14.84 3.79 -2.62
C THR A 168 -13.90 3.16 -1.60
N GLU A 169 -14.36 2.95 -0.36
CA GLU A 169 -13.57 2.50 0.79
C GLU A 169 -13.86 1.03 1.14
N LEU A 170 -14.24 0.21 0.14
CA LEU A 170 -14.64 -1.19 0.37
C LEU A 170 -13.53 -2.21 0.09
N SER A 171 -12.38 -1.78 -0.43
CA SER A 171 -11.30 -2.68 -0.84
C SER A 171 -9.93 -2.03 -0.77
N GLY A 172 -8.94 -2.80 -0.31
CA GLY A 172 -7.53 -2.45 -0.28
C GLY A 172 -6.71 -3.46 -1.07
N THR A 173 -5.61 -3.01 -1.67
CA THR A 173 -4.74 -3.86 -2.49
C THR A 173 -3.36 -3.99 -1.83
N ILE A 174 -3.01 -5.21 -1.43
CA ILE A 174 -1.67 -5.57 -0.99
C ILE A 174 -0.88 -6.05 -2.19
N ILE A 175 0.32 -5.50 -2.37
CA ILE A 175 1.22 -5.79 -3.46
C ILE A 175 2.54 -6.26 -2.88
N PHE A 176 2.96 -7.45 -3.29
CA PHE A 176 4.06 -8.13 -2.62
C PHE A 176 4.87 -9.03 -3.55
N SER A 177 6.12 -9.23 -3.15
CA SER A 177 7.11 -9.99 -3.91
C SER A 177 8.24 -10.51 -3.00
N ASP A 178 9.22 -11.17 -3.59
CA ASP A 178 10.50 -11.60 -2.98
C ASP A 178 11.66 -11.12 -3.86
N ARG A 179 11.47 -9.92 -4.44
CA ARG A 179 12.44 -9.24 -5.30
C ARG A 179 12.67 -7.82 -4.80
N LEU A 180 13.81 -7.28 -5.20
CA LEU A 180 14.24 -5.95 -4.85
C LEU A 180 13.41 -4.90 -5.59
N SER A 181 12.61 -4.14 -4.84
CA SER A 181 11.81 -3.02 -5.32
C SER A 181 12.67 -1.76 -5.48
N LYS A 182 12.14 -0.76 -6.20
CA LYS A 182 12.77 0.56 -6.31
C LYS A 182 12.48 1.36 -5.02
N PRO A 183 13.50 1.72 -4.22
CA PRO A 183 13.29 2.50 -3.00
C PRO A 183 12.91 3.95 -3.32
N GLY A 184 12.19 4.62 -2.42
CA GLY A 184 11.59 5.93 -2.67
C GLY A 184 12.62 7.03 -2.95
N PHE A 185 13.79 6.93 -2.32
CA PHE A 185 14.89 7.87 -2.49
C PHE A 185 15.44 7.91 -3.91
N TRP A 186 15.23 6.86 -4.72
CA TRP A 186 15.80 6.73 -6.06
C TRP A 186 15.04 7.56 -7.11
N ASN A 187 14.83 8.83 -6.79
CA ASN A 187 14.22 9.84 -7.63
C ASN A 187 15.21 10.37 -8.69
N SER A 188 14.72 11.23 -9.57
CA SER A 188 15.48 11.80 -10.69
C SER A 188 16.69 12.68 -10.30
N SER A 189 16.80 13.12 -9.03
CA SER A 189 18.02 13.74 -8.51
C SER A 189 19.08 12.68 -8.19
N VAL A 190 18.68 11.60 -7.52
CA VAL A 190 19.56 10.46 -7.20
C VAL A 190 20.07 9.76 -8.45
N GLU A 191 19.19 9.57 -9.44
CA GLU A 191 19.57 9.04 -10.75
C GLU A 191 20.57 9.94 -11.46
N ARG A 192 20.37 11.26 -11.46
CA ARG A 192 21.20 12.18 -12.23
C ARG A 192 22.59 12.41 -11.64
N TYR A 193 22.73 12.46 -10.32
CA TYR A 193 23.95 12.95 -9.67
C TYR A 193 24.72 11.89 -8.87
N TYR A 194 24.08 10.78 -8.49
CA TYR A 194 24.65 9.83 -7.52
C TYR A 194 24.78 8.40 -8.07
N PHE A 195 23.68 7.72 -8.40
CA PHE A 195 23.70 6.28 -8.72
C PHE A 195 23.28 5.91 -10.16
N GLY A 196 22.86 6.88 -10.98
CA GLY A 196 22.38 6.60 -12.34
C GLY A 196 20.95 6.05 -12.34
N THR A 197 20.41 5.77 -13.52
CA THR A 197 19.09 5.13 -13.69
C THR A 197 18.97 3.88 -12.83
N TYR A 198 17.82 3.70 -12.17
CA TYR A 198 17.54 2.51 -11.39
C TYR A 198 17.38 1.27 -12.27
N SER A 199 17.98 0.16 -11.86
CA SER A 199 17.65 -1.19 -12.30
C SER A 199 17.81 -2.16 -11.13
N THR A 200 17.01 -3.23 -11.09
CA THR A 200 17.08 -4.24 -10.01
C THR A 200 18.50 -4.81 -9.89
N ARG A 201 19.14 -5.19 -11.00
CA ARG A 201 20.51 -5.71 -10.99
C ARG A 201 21.56 -4.70 -10.48
N LYS A 202 21.39 -3.40 -10.74
CA LYS A 202 22.25 -2.36 -10.15
C LYS A 202 22.08 -2.29 -8.64
N HIS A 203 20.82 -2.32 -8.17
CA HIS A 203 20.52 -2.23 -6.75
C HIS A 203 21.05 -3.46 -6.00
N GLU A 204 20.88 -4.67 -6.56
CA GLU A 204 21.51 -5.91 -6.07
C GLU A 204 23.05 -5.77 -6.00
N PHE A 205 23.69 -5.29 -7.07
CA PHE A 205 25.14 -5.08 -7.09
C PHE A 205 25.61 -4.09 -6.00
N MET A 206 24.85 -3.03 -5.74
CA MET A 206 25.17 -2.11 -4.65
C MET A 206 25.08 -2.80 -3.29
N ILE A 207 24.07 -3.66 -3.06
CA ILE A 207 23.95 -4.47 -1.83
C ILE A 207 25.10 -5.48 -1.73
N GLU A 208 25.50 -6.13 -2.82
CA GLU A 208 26.66 -7.04 -2.89
C GLU A 208 27.97 -6.33 -2.49
N VAL A 209 28.20 -5.09 -2.96
CA VAL A 209 29.42 -4.33 -2.66
C VAL A 209 29.41 -3.68 -1.27
N MET A 210 28.23 -3.27 -0.79
CA MET A 210 28.09 -2.56 0.49
C MET A 210 27.78 -3.48 1.67
N GLN A 211 27.33 -4.72 1.43
CA GLN A 211 26.99 -5.72 2.44
C GLN A 211 25.99 -5.17 3.50
N THR A 212 25.01 -4.40 3.02
CA THR A 212 23.99 -3.72 3.82
C THR A 212 22.74 -3.49 2.97
N GLU A 213 21.59 -3.32 3.63
CA GLU A 213 20.33 -2.93 2.97
C GLU A 213 20.45 -1.50 2.42
N ILE A 214 19.87 -1.27 1.24
CA ILE A 214 19.95 0.00 0.51
C ILE A 214 18.53 0.53 0.34
N ASP A 215 17.99 0.99 1.46
CA ASP A 215 16.63 1.49 1.59
C ASP A 215 16.61 3.01 1.80
N ASP A 216 15.42 3.55 2.03
CA ASP A 216 15.23 4.96 2.37
C ASP A 216 15.94 5.36 3.68
N ALA A 217 16.04 4.48 4.68
CA ALA A 217 16.77 4.76 5.93
C ALA A 217 18.30 4.74 5.74
N TRP A 218 18.84 3.92 4.84
CA TRP A 218 20.23 3.97 4.39
C TRP A 218 20.53 5.28 3.67
N TRP A 219 19.70 5.66 2.69
CA TRP A 219 19.90 6.91 1.95
C TRP A 219 19.84 8.14 2.86
N ASN A 220 18.86 8.22 3.77
CA ASN A 220 18.72 9.36 4.67
C ASN A 220 19.93 9.55 5.60
N ARG A 221 20.64 8.47 5.94
CA ARG A 221 21.92 8.55 6.66
C ARG A 221 23.06 8.98 5.75
N LEU A 222 23.22 8.32 4.61
CA LEU A 222 24.31 8.59 3.67
C LEU A 222 24.27 10.01 3.12
N ALA A 223 23.08 10.52 2.77
CA ALA A 223 22.89 11.86 2.23
C ALA A 223 23.23 12.99 3.22
N ALA A 224 23.32 12.69 4.52
CA ALA A 224 23.71 13.64 5.56
C ALA A 224 25.24 13.80 5.68
N ASP A 225 26.04 12.82 5.22
CA ASP A 225 27.50 12.90 5.18
C ASP A 225 28.02 12.92 3.74
N TYR A 226 28.39 14.12 3.27
CA TYR A 226 28.91 14.30 1.90
C TYR A 226 30.22 13.53 1.64
N GLY A 227 31.03 13.29 2.68
CA GLY A 227 32.26 12.52 2.57
C GLY A 227 31.98 11.03 2.38
N GLU A 228 31.08 10.47 3.20
CA GLU A 228 30.64 9.07 3.07
C GLU A 228 29.89 8.84 1.74
N LEU A 229 29.07 9.79 1.30
CA LEU A 229 28.36 9.77 0.02
C LEU A 229 29.33 9.77 -1.17
N SER A 230 30.36 10.63 -1.16
CA SER A 230 31.38 10.63 -2.22
C SER A 230 32.18 9.33 -2.22
N TYR A 231 32.62 8.87 -1.04
CA TYR A 231 33.33 7.60 -0.90
C TYR A 231 32.49 6.41 -1.40
N THR A 232 31.20 6.39 -1.13
CA THR A 232 30.28 5.33 -1.58
C THR A 232 30.11 5.34 -3.10
N LYS A 233 29.97 6.51 -3.73
CA LYS A 233 30.00 6.63 -5.20
C LYS A 233 31.28 6.03 -5.77
N ASP A 234 32.44 6.45 -5.26
CA ASP A 234 33.74 6.02 -5.75
C ASP A 234 33.93 4.50 -5.57
N LYS A 235 33.63 3.96 -4.38
CA LYS A 235 33.70 2.52 -4.08
C LYS A 235 32.83 1.68 -5.03
N LEU A 236 31.60 2.14 -5.33
CA LEU A 236 30.68 1.42 -6.22
C LEU A 236 31.14 1.43 -7.68
N ARG A 237 31.67 2.57 -8.16
CA ARG A 237 32.27 2.67 -9.50
C ARG A 237 33.50 1.77 -9.62
N ASP A 238 34.44 1.89 -8.68
CA ASP A 238 35.68 1.12 -8.68
C ASP A 238 35.41 -0.40 -8.57
N ALA A 239 34.38 -0.80 -7.82
CA ALA A 239 33.93 -2.20 -7.75
C ALA A 239 33.30 -2.68 -9.07
N LEU A 240 32.53 -1.83 -9.77
CA LEU A 240 31.95 -2.15 -11.08
C LEU A 240 33.04 -2.29 -12.15
N ASP A 241 34.03 -1.40 -12.14
CA ASP A 241 35.20 -1.49 -13.02
C ASP A 241 36.03 -2.75 -12.74
N ALA A 242 36.20 -3.13 -11.48
CA ALA A 242 36.84 -4.39 -11.10
C ALA A 242 36.04 -5.61 -11.57
N TYR A 243 34.71 -5.63 -11.38
CA TYR A 243 33.83 -6.69 -11.88
C TYR A 243 33.92 -6.84 -13.40
N ASN A 244 33.86 -5.72 -14.13
CA ASN A 244 33.91 -5.69 -15.60
C ASN A 244 35.29 -6.04 -16.16
N SER A 245 36.36 -5.86 -15.38
CA SER A 245 37.74 -6.18 -15.77
C SER A 245 38.18 -7.59 -15.35
N ASP A 246 37.39 -8.31 -14.57
CA ASP A 246 37.74 -9.64 -14.08
C ASP A 246 37.78 -10.68 -15.23
N PRO A 247 38.89 -11.41 -15.43
CA PRO A 247 39.00 -12.39 -16.50
C PRO A 247 38.00 -13.55 -16.41
N GLY A 248 37.54 -13.90 -15.22
CA GLY A 248 36.52 -14.93 -15.00
C GLY A 248 35.14 -14.45 -15.47
N ASN A 249 34.72 -13.26 -15.06
CA ASN A 249 33.47 -12.65 -15.52
C ASN A 249 33.46 -12.44 -17.04
N ILE A 250 34.58 -12.00 -17.63
CA ILE A 250 34.74 -11.87 -19.09
C ILE A 250 34.63 -13.25 -19.77
N ALA A 251 35.32 -14.27 -19.26
CA ALA A 251 35.29 -15.62 -19.85
C ALA A 251 33.92 -16.30 -19.74
N GLN A 252 33.12 -15.95 -18.73
CA GLN A 252 31.75 -16.44 -18.54
C GLN A 252 30.69 -15.60 -19.28
N GLY A 253 31.07 -14.47 -19.89
CA GLY A 253 30.15 -13.54 -20.55
C GLY A 253 29.31 -12.67 -19.61
N LEU A 254 29.66 -12.64 -18.33
CA LEU A 254 29.00 -11.83 -17.29
C LEU A 254 29.42 -10.36 -17.32
N ALA A 255 30.59 -10.07 -17.90
CA ALA A 255 31.11 -8.72 -18.10
C ALA A 255 30.98 -8.27 -19.58
N PRO A 256 30.62 -7.00 -19.86
CA PRO A 256 30.25 -5.95 -18.90
C PRO A 256 28.86 -6.20 -18.28
N MET A 257 28.69 -5.84 -17.00
CA MET A 257 27.45 -6.07 -16.27
C MET A 257 26.25 -5.38 -16.95
N ARG A 258 25.17 -6.14 -17.10
CA ARG A 258 23.92 -5.73 -17.74
C ARG A 258 22.81 -5.54 -16.72
N GLU A 259 21.88 -4.63 -17.01
CA GLU A 259 20.70 -4.39 -16.16
C GLU A 259 19.73 -5.59 -16.12
N ASP A 260 19.73 -6.40 -17.19
CA ASP A 260 19.05 -7.69 -17.30
C ASP A 260 20.10 -8.73 -17.76
N PRO A 261 20.55 -9.63 -16.85
CA PRO A 261 21.59 -10.62 -17.17
C PRO A 261 21.21 -11.61 -18.28
N ASP A 262 19.92 -11.90 -18.48
CA ASP A 262 19.44 -12.85 -19.48
C ASP A 262 19.27 -12.20 -20.87
N ASN A 263 19.35 -10.87 -20.95
CA ASN A 263 19.16 -10.10 -22.17
C ASN A 263 20.46 -9.41 -22.64
N PRO A 264 21.16 -9.94 -23.66
CA PRO A 264 22.41 -9.36 -24.16
C PRO A 264 22.24 -7.98 -24.83
N ASN A 265 21.01 -7.51 -25.02
CA ASN A 265 20.72 -6.18 -25.56
C ASN A 265 20.25 -5.17 -24.48
N SER A 266 20.15 -5.56 -23.21
CA SER A 266 19.81 -4.59 -22.15
C SER A 266 20.90 -3.53 -22.01
N ALA A 267 20.56 -2.41 -21.37
CA ALA A 267 21.54 -1.42 -20.99
C ALA A 267 22.61 -2.01 -20.03
N LEU A 268 23.76 -1.34 -19.96
CA LEU A 268 24.82 -1.67 -19.02
C LEU A 268 24.54 -1.02 -17.67
N VAL A 269 24.85 -1.73 -16.58
CA VAL A 269 24.95 -1.11 -15.26
C VAL A 269 26.08 -0.08 -15.31
N THR A 270 25.79 1.15 -14.88
CA THR A 270 26.72 2.29 -14.91
C THR A 270 26.49 3.21 -13.72
N PHE A 271 27.56 3.83 -13.22
CA PHE A 271 27.50 4.90 -12.20
C PHE A 271 27.89 6.25 -12.83
N PRO A 272 27.25 7.37 -12.43
CA PRO A 272 27.66 8.70 -12.85
C PRO A 272 29.08 9.05 -12.40
N ASN A 273 29.77 9.84 -13.22
CA ASN A 273 31.04 10.48 -12.86
C ASN A 273 30.88 11.50 -11.72
#